data_AF-A0AAE0BH57-F1
#
_entry.id   AF-A0AAE0BH57-F1
#
_cell.length_a   1.000
_cell.length_b   1.000
_cell.length_c   1.000
_cell.angle_alpha   90.00
_cell.angle_beta   90.00
_cell.angle_gamma   90.00
#
_symmetry.space_group_name_H-M   'P 1'
#
loop_
_entity.id
_entity.type
_entity.pdbx_description
1 polymer ?
#
loop_
_entity_poly.entity_id
_entity_poly.type
_entity_poly.pdbx_seq_one_letter_code
_entity_poly.pdbx_strand_id
1 'polypeptide(L)'
;MAVLLCSFAFEDGDKEDLDMSKERYEVLPAAVQEVTSWDAALQERWRGELGDSSLTELAVQMQGAALGGKTVGNYRPKARAFMAFCEAEGRQWLPATGATVRLYIAHMLDKGTVQASNMQPYLSAINNYHEDMGFPGPAKGRAISRAVKGMARLQVQTAEAAGEEQTVRTWLPAKHVSAVHAHGLGLEPVGRAATELLRACTYVVFAFVTFGRPETGVSMRRGHISITGDDISVVLHKEKGRGHVRLRRRLTIPAAGVAGLVQLLQHWQQLSSAIHSYIDPAAVPDEHMEKYFGWTTPRWRQQQQRQPGTEQCA
;
A
#
# COMPACT_ATOMS: atom_id res chain seq x y z
N MET A 1 -3.19 46.24 -15.77
CA MET A 1 -4.03 45.07 -16.11
C MET A 1 -4.22 44.27 -14.84
N ALA A 2 -5.47 44.13 -14.39
CA ALA A 2 -5.82 43.52 -13.12
C ALA A 2 -5.56 41.99 -13.17
N VAL A 3 -4.76 41.51 -12.22
CA VAL A 3 -4.58 40.09 -11.93
C VAL A 3 -5.82 39.63 -11.16
N LEU A 4 -6.72 38.92 -11.83
CA LEU A 4 -7.86 38.24 -11.22
C LEU A 4 -7.34 37.03 -10.44
N LEU A 5 -7.07 37.22 -9.15
CA LEU A 5 -6.93 36.14 -8.18
C LEU A 5 -8.31 35.51 -7.97
N CYS A 6 -8.64 34.45 -8.72
CA CYS A 6 -9.77 33.59 -8.38
C CYS A 6 -9.42 32.79 -7.12
N SER A 7 -9.91 33.25 -5.97
CA SER A 7 -9.95 32.46 -4.74
C SER A 7 -11.00 31.36 -4.89
N PHE A 8 -10.56 30.11 -5.02
CA PHE A 8 -11.45 28.97 -4.86
C PHE A 8 -11.60 28.67 -3.36
N ALA A 9 -12.75 29.02 -2.80
CA ALA A 9 -13.18 28.48 -1.51
C ALA A 9 -13.68 27.05 -1.76
N PHE A 10 -12.89 26.05 -1.39
CA PHE A 10 -13.45 24.72 -1.13
C PHE A 10 -14.15 24.84 0.23
N GLU A 11 -15.47 24.99 0.22
CA GLU A 11 -16.26 24.67 1.41
C GLU A 11 -16.11 23.16 1.63
N ASP A 12 -15.89 22.75 2.88
CA ASP A 12 -15.86 21.34 3.27
C ASP A 12 -17.23 20.74 2.93
N GLY A 13 -17.36 20.17 1.73
CA GLY A 13 -18.61 19.60 1.24
C GLY A 13 -19.05 18.45 2.15
N ASP A 14 -20.35 18.40 2.42
CA ASP A 14 -20.93 17.35 3.23
C ASP A 14 -20.79 16.00 2.51
N LYS A 15 -20.50 14.95 3.25
CA LYS A 15 -20.17 13.62 2.67
C LYS A 15 -21.35 13.05 1.84
N GLU A 16 -22.56 13.53 2.11
CA GLU A 16 -23.79 13.13 1.44
C GLU A 16 -23.96 13.74 0.03
N ASP A 17 -23.21 14.79 -0.32
CA ASP A 17 -23.26 15.45 -1.64
C ASP A 17 -22.41 14.75 -2.71
N LEU A 18 -21.61 13.75 -2.32
CA LEU A 18 -20.88 12.89 -3.25
C LEU A 18 -21.83 11.83 -3.84
N ASP A 19 -22.57 12.20 -4.88
CA ASP A 19 -23.40 11.28 -5.67
C ASP A 19 -22.52 10.23 -6.40
N MET A 20 -22.25 9.14 -5.69
CA MET A 20 -21.49 7.97 -6.16
C MET A 20 -22.20 7.20 -7.29
N SER A 21 -23.44 7.56 -7.67
CA SER A 21 -24.21 6.83 -8.70
C SER A 21 -23.71 7.07 -10.13
N LYS A 22 -22.82 8.04 -10.35
CA LYS A 22 -22.25 8.39 -11.66
C LYS A 22 -20.93 7.68 -12.00
N GLU A 23 -20.46 6.75 -11.16
CA GLU A 23 -19.23 6.01 -11.42
C GLU A 23 -19.38 5.12 -12.67
N ARG A 24 -18.53 5.37 -13.69
CA ARG A 24 -18.46 4.54 -14.90
C ARG A 24 -17.37 3.49 -14.75
N TYR A 25 -17.63 2.28 -15.22
CA TYR A 25 -16.71 1.15 -15.14
C TYR A 25 -16.28 0.69 -16.52
N GLU A 26 -15.02 0.28 -16.64
CA GLU A 26 -14.47 -0.30 -17.87
C GLU A 26 -13.91 -1.70 -17.61
N VAL A 27 -14.15 -2.61 -18.54
CA VAL A 27 -13.62 -3.97 -18.49
C VAL A 27 -12.22 -3.97 -19.08
N LEU A 28 -11.19 -4.17 -18.26
CA LEU A 28 -9.84 -4.47 -18.75
C LEU A 28 -9.59 -5.98 -18.72
N PRO A 29 -8.73 -6.52 -19.60
CA PRO A 29 -8.26 -7.89 -19.47
C PRO A 29 -7.50 -8.04 -18.14
N ALA A 30 -7.84 -9.06 -17.36
CA ALA A 30 -7.16 -9.35 -16.11
C ALA A 30 -5.78 -9.94 -16.42
N ALA A 31 -4.71 -9.27 -15.98
CA ALA A 31 -3.40 -9.88 -15.97
C ALA A 31 -3.41 -11.01 -14.94
N VAL A 32 -3.08 -12.23 -15.38
CA VAL A 32 -2.89 -13.39 -14.49
C VAL A 32 -1.70 -13.06 -13.59
N GLN A 33 -1.94 -12.85 -12.30
CA GLN A 33 -0.86 -12.70 -11.34
C GLN A 33 -0.43 -14.08 -10.85
N GLU A 34 0.88 -14.31 -10.79
CA GLU A 34 1.44 -15.49 -10.14
C GLU A 34 0.97 -15.57 -8.68
N VAL A 35 0.44 -16.74 -8.32
CA VAL A 35 -0.06 -17.04 -6.99
C VAL A 35 1.14 -17.43 -6.12
N THR A 36 1.65 -16.48 -5.33
CA THR A 36 2.62 -16.79 -4.27
C THR A 36 1.90 -17.45 -3.09
N SER A 37 2.14 -18.74 -2.87
CA SER A 37 1.55 -19.47 -1.74
C SER A 37 2.19 -19.09 -0.40
N TRP A 38 1.38 -19.20 0.65
CA TRP A 38 1.71 -18.87 2.04
C TRP A 38 2.76 -19.83 2.63
N ASP A 39 2.68 -21.12 2.26
CA ASP A 39 3.64 -22.17 2.62
C ASP A 39 3.47 -23.41 1.72
N ALA A 40 4.56 -24.07 1.32
CA ALA A 40 4.51 -25.31 0.53
C ALA A 40 3.92 -26.47 1.34
N ALA A 41 4.14 -26.47 2.67
CA ALA A 41 3.60 -27.47 3.58
C ALA A 41 2.06 -27.43 3.63
N LEU A 42 1.45 -26.26 3.43
CA LEU A 42 0.00 -26.11 3.39
C LEU A 42 -0.61 -26.67 2.12
N GLN A 43 0.03 -26.45 0.97
CA GLN A 43 -0.41 -27.04 -0.28
C GLN A 43 -0.41 -28.56 -0.20
N GLU A 44 0.63 -29.15 0.39
CA GLU A 44 0.71 -30.60 0.58
C GLU A 44 -0.38 -31.12 1.52
N ARG A 45 -0.65 -30.40 2.61
CA ARG A 45 -1.75 -30.72 3.50
C ARG A 45 -3.10 -30.70 2.79
N TRP A 46 -3.38 -29.66 2.01
CA TRP A 46 -4.63 -29.55 1.26
C TRP A 46 -4.77 -30.66 0.22
N ARG A 47 -3.69 -31.05 -0.46
CA ARG A 47 -3.71 -32.24 -1.34
C ARG A 47 -4.09 -33.50 -0.57
N GLY A 48 -3.49 -33.72 0.59
CA GLY A 48 -3.81 -34.85 1.46
C GLY A 48 -5.27 -34.86 1.93
N GLU A 49 -5.83 -33.70 2.28
CA GLU A 49 -7.23 -33.56 2.70
C GLU A 49 -8.24 -33.74 1.55
N LEU A 50 -7.90 -33.26 0.35
CA LEU A 50 -8.78 -33.29 -0.82
C LEU A 50 -8.73 -34.63 -1.57
N GLY A 51 -7.65 -35.41 -1.40
CA GLY A 51 -7.45 -36.70 -2.07
C GLY A 51 -7.12 -36.56 -3.56
N ASP A 52 -7.07 -37.69 -4.26
CA ASP A 52 -6.79 -37.72 -5.70
C ASP A 52 -8.08 -37.51 -6.51
N SER A 53 -8.19 -36.33 -7.11
CA SER A 53 -9.33 -35.90 -7.92
C SER A 53 -8.84 -34.98 -9.03
N SER A 54 -9.56 -34.99 -10.17
CA SER A 54 -9.32 -34.07 -11.28
C SER A 54 -9.46 -32.59 -10.89
N LEU A 55 -10.07 -32.29 -9.74
CA LEU A 55 -10.25 -30.94 -9.22
C LEU A 55 -9.26 -30.56 -8.11
N THR A 56 -8.45 -31.48 -7.60
CA THR A 56 -7.58 -31.25 -6.43
C THR A 56 -6.61 -30.10 -6.67
N GLU A 57 -5.90 -30.12 -7.80
CA GLU A 57 -4.94 -29.07 -8.13
C GLU A 57 -5.62 -27.71 -8.34
N LEU A 58 -6.83 -27.69 -8.94
CA LEU A 58 -7.59 -26.44 -9.07
C LEU A 58 -8.01 -25.90 -7.70
N ALA A 59 -8.47 -26.75 -6.79
CA ALA A 59 -8.85 -26.35 -5.43
C ALA A 59 -7.64 -25.82 -4.63
N VAL A 60 -6.48 -26.47 -4.73
CA VAL A 60 -5.21 -26.00 -4.11
C VAL A 60 -4.81 -24.64 -4.69
N GLN A 61 -4.91 -24.45 -6.01
CA GLN A 61 -4.64 -23.17 -6.66
C GLN A 61 -5.61 -22.08 -6.19
N MET A 62 -6.90 -22.38 -6.09
CA MET A 62 -7.92 -21.44 -5.59
C MET A 62 -7.63 -20.99 -4.17
N GLN A 63 -7.26 -21.91 -3.28
CA GLN A 63 -6.91 -21.58 -1.89
C GLN A 63 -5.61 -20.77 -1.82
N GLY A 64 -4.60 -21.11 -2.63
CA GLY A 64 -3.40 -20.30 -2.78
C GLY A 64 -3.69 -18.88 -3.27
N ALA A 65 -4.62 -18.73 -4.22
CA ALA A 65 -4.99 -17.46 -4.83
C ALA A 65 -5.83 -16.55 -3.92
N ALA A 66 -6.50 -17.13 -2.91
CA ALA A 66 -7.35 -16.39 -1.98
C ALA A 66 -6.58 -15.35 -1.14
N LEU A 67 -5.29 -15.59 -0.88
CA LEU A 67 -4.42 -14.64 -0.21
C LEU A 67 -3.57 -13.89 -1.24
N GLY A 68 -3.95 -12.65 -1.57
CA GLY A 68 -3.13 -11.82 -2.46
C GLY A 68 -1.69 -11.70 -1.95
N GLY A 69 -0.69 -11.73 -2.84
CA GLY A 69 0.74 -11.83 -2.47
C GLY A 69 1.24 -10.76 -1.48
N LYS A 70 0.61 -9.57 -1.45
CA LYS A 70 0.89 -8.52 -0.44
C LYS A 70 0.43 -8.92 0.97
N THR A 71 -0.69 -9.63 1.09
CA THR A 71 -1.20 -10.14 2.36
C THR A 71 -0.29 -11.26 2.88
N VAL A 72 0.13 -12.18 2.01
CA VAL A 72 1.14 -13.21 2.32
C VAL A 72 2.45 -12.57 2.77
N GLY A 73 2.99 -11.63 2.00
CA GLY A 73 4.21 -10.90 2.36
C GLY A 73 4.10 -10.11 3.67
N ASN A 74 2.90 -9.65 4.05
CA ASN A 74 2.67 -8.90 5.28
C ASN A 74 2.50 -9.79 6.51
N TYR A 75 1.80 -10.91 6.38
CA TYR A 75 1.51 -11.81 7.48
C TYR A 75 2.70 -12.71 7.80
N ARG A 76 3.49 -13.15 6.80
CA ARG A 76 4.54 -14.18 7.00
C ARG A 76 5.61 -13.72 7.97
N PRO A 77 6.14 -12.49 7.89
CA PRO A 77 7.08 -11.98 8.88
C PRO A 77 6.48 -11.88 10.29
N LYS A 78 5.17 -11.63 10.40
CA LYS A 78 4.47 -11.50 11.70
C LYS A 78 4.26 -12.86 12.36
N ALA A 79 3.88 -13.87 11.59
CA ALA A 79 3.81 -15.24 12.06
C ALA A 79 5.21 -15.71 12.52
N ARG A 80 6.27 -15.45 11.74
CA ARG A 80 7.66 -15.76 12.14
C ARG A 80 8.08 -15.04 13.42
N ALA A 81 7.71 -13.77 13.59
CA ALA A 81 8.01 -13.03 14.81
C ALA A 81 7.36 -13.66 16.06
N PHE A 82 6.15 -14.21 15.91
CA PHE A 82 5.48 -14.95 16.99
C PHE A 82 6.16 -16.30 17.26
N MET A 83 6.55 -17.04 16.22
CA MET A 83 7.28 -18.31 16.37
C MET A 83 8.60 -18.09 17.12
N ALA A 84 9.39 -17.09 16.69
CA ALA A 84 10.66 -16.76 17.33
C ALA A 84 10.50 -16.35 18.80
N PHE A 85 9.46 -15.59 19.14
CA PHE A 85 9.12 -15.29 20.53
C PHE A 85 8.81 -16.57 21.32
N CYS A 86 7.97 -17.45 20.77
CA CYS A 86 7.63 -18.69 21.44
C CYS A 86 8.85 -19.59 21.65
N GLU A 87 9.71 -19.73 20.65
CA GLU A 87 10.97 -20.49 20.75
C GLU A 87 11.88 -19.93 21.84
N ALA A 88 12.09 -18.61 21.87
CA ALA A 88 12.92 -17.95 22.89
C ALA A 88 12.37 -18.14 24.32
N GLU A 89 11.05 -18.17 24.47
CA GLU A 89 10.36 -18.34 25.75
C GLU A 89 10.10 -19.81 26.13
N GLY A 90 10.55 -20.77 25.33
CA GLY A 90 10.28 -22.20 25.55
C GLY A 90 8.80 -22.57 25.47
N ARG A 91 8.03 -21.85 24.63
CA ARG A 91 6.58 -22.00 24.47
C ARG A 91 6.24 -22.69 23.17
N GLN A 92 5.13 -23.44 23.19
CA GLN A 92 4.56 -24.02 21.99
C GLN A 92 3.86 -22.95 21.15
N TRP A 93 4.32 -22.81 19.91
CA TRP A 93 3.79 -21.84 18.95
C TRP A 93 2.62 -22.39 18.12
N LEU A 94 2.50 -23.73 18.00
CA LEU A 94 1.39 -24.42 17.32
C LEU A 94 1.07 -25.79 17.97
N PRO A 95 -0.18 -26.04 18.38
CA PRO A 95 -1.17 -25.02 18.74
C PRO A 95 -0.69 -24.15 19.92
N ALA A 96 -0.75 -22.83 19.74
CA ALA A 96 -0.57 -21.89 20.84
C ALA A 96 -1.87 -21.73 21.64
N THR A 97 -1.74 -21.25 22.88
CA THR A 97 -2.88 -20.90 23.73
C THR A 97 -3.16 -19.39 23.70
N GLY A 98 -4.38 -18.99 24.07
CA GLY A 98 -4.69 -17.57 24.28
C GLY A 98 -3.83 -16.91 25.36
N ALA A 99 -3.27 -17.67 26.32
CA ALA A 99 -2.32 -17.16 27.30
C ALA A 99 -0.97 -16.82 26.65
N THR A 100 -0.45 -17.72 25.78
CA THR A 100 0.76 -17.48 24.98
C THR A 100 0.63 -16.20 24.14
N VAL A 101 -0.53 -15.99 23.50
CA VAL A 101 -0.77 -14.77 22.71
C VAL A 101 -0.77 -13.51 23.57
N ARG A 102 -1.34 -13.54 24.78
CA ARG A 102 -1.28 -12.38 25.69
C ARG A 102 0.14 -12.03 26.12
N LEU A 103 0.97 -13.04 26.38
CA LEU A 103 2.39 -12.83 26.67
C LEU A 103 3.13 -12.27 25.46
N TYR A 104 2.78 -12.72 24.25
CA TYR A 104 3.32 -12.11 23.04
C TYR A 104 2.93 -10.63 22.89
N ILE A 105 1.67 -10.27 23.19
CA ILE A 105 1.24 -8.85 23.19
C ILE A 105 2.07 -8.04 24.20
N ALA A 106 2.33 -8.59 25.39
CA ALA A 106 3.19 -7.95 26.38
C ALA A 106 4.64 -7.82 25.90
N HIS A 107 5.19 -8.84 25.25
CA HIS A 107 6.51 -8.77 24.62
C HIS A 107 6.59 -7.68 23.53
N MET A 108 5.53 -7.52 22.72
CA MET A 108 5.48 -6.46 21.70
C MET A 108 5.41 -5.05 22.31
N LEU A 109 4.74 -4.92 23.46
CA LEU A 109 4.73 -3.68 24.24
C LEU A 109 6.13 -3.37 24.80
N ASP A 110 6.74 -4.33 25.47
CA ASP A 110 8.08 -4.20 26.06
C ASP A 110 9.14 -3.82 25.02
N LYS A 111 9.07 -4.44 23.84
CA LYS A 111 9.93 -4.10 22.70
C LYS A 111 9.73 -2.68 22.17
N GLY A 112 8.60 -2.03 22.44
CA GLY A 112 8.32 -0.65 22.03
C GLY A 112 8.18 -0.41 20.51
N THR A 113 8.27 -1.45 19.68
CA THR A 113 8.35 -1.30 18.21
C THR A 113 6.99 -1.34 17.49
N VAL A 114 5.92 -1.74 18.18
CA VAL A 114 4.59 -1.88 17.58
C VAL A 114 3.55 -1.15 18.41
N GLN A 115 2.80 -0.28 17.75
CA GLN A 115 1.64 0.39 18.34
C GLN A 115 0.46 -0.58 18.48
N ALA A 116 -0.34 -0.43 19.52
CA ALA A 116 -1.52 -1.26 19.75
C ALA A 116 -2.48 -1.29 18.55
N SER A 117 -2.64 -0.16 17.86
CA SER A 117 -3.43 -0.05 16.62
C SER A 117 -2.91 -0.91 15.46
N ASN A 118 -1.62 -1.28 15.50
CA ASN A 118 -0.95 -2.13 14.52
C ASN A 118 -0.82 -3.60 14.98
N MET A 119 -1.47 -4.00 16.08
CA MET A 119 -1.45 -5.40 16.54
C MET A 119 -2.36 -6.31 15.73
N GLN A 120 -3.45 -5.80 15.16
CA GLN A 120 -4.43 -6.63 14.45
C GLN A 120 -3.81 -7.51 13.35
N PRO A 121 -2.90 -7.01 12.48
CA PRO A 121 -2.20 -7.85 11.50
C PRO A 121 -1.39 -9.00 12.11
N TYR A 122 -0.83 -8.85 13.31
CA TYR A 122 -0.10 -9.94 13.99
C TYR A 122 -1.07 -11.01 14.48
N LEU A 123 -2.15 -10.58 15.13
CA LEU A 123 -3.18 -11.49 15.65
C LEU A 123 -3.87 -12.25 14.51
N SER A 124 -4.16 -11.58 13.39
CA SER A 124 -4.70 -12.21 12.19
C SER A 124 -3.71 -13.20 11.57
N ALA A 125 -2.41 -12.87 11.48
CA ALA A 125 -1.42 -13.81 10.99
C ALA A 125 -1.32 -15.08 11.86
N ILE A 126 -1.36 -14.92 13.19
CA ILE A 126 -1.36 -16.03 14.14
C ILE A 126 -2.62 -16.89 13.97
N ASN A 127 -3.81 -16.28 13.95
CA ASN A 127 -5.08 -17.01 13.78
C ASN A 127 -5.13 -17.75 12.45
N ASN A 128 -4.79 -17.08 11.35
CA ASN A 128 -4.82 -17.69 10.03
C ASN A 128 -3.86 -18.89 9.98
N TYR A 129 -2.62 -18.76 10.48
CA TYR A 129 -1.69 -19.88 10.48
C TYR A 129 -2.20 -21.08 11.29
N HIS A 130 -2.89 -20.84 12.41
CA HIS A 130 -3.49 -21.92 13.19
C HIS A 130 -4.65 -22.58 12.44
N GLU A 131 -5.54 -21.79 11.86
CA GLU A 131 -6.70 -22.25 11.11
C GLU A 131 -6.29 -23.01 9.84
N ASP A 132 -5.29 -22.49 9.13
CA ASP A 132 -4.66 -23.12 7.97
C ASP A 132 -4.01 -24.47 8.34
N MET A 133 -3.66 -24.68 9.62
CA MET A 133 -3.13 -25.94 10.18
C MET A 133 -4.20 -26.77 10.92
N GLY A 134 -5.47 -26.38 10.84
CA GLY A 134 -6.60 -27.13 11.39
C GLY A 134 -6.82 -26.92 12.89
N PHE A 135 -6.14 -25.95 13.49
CA PHE A 135 -6.30 -25.60 14.89
C PHE A 135 -7.21 -24.36 15.06
N PRO A 136 -7.90 -24.22 16.20
CA PRO A 136 -8.61 -22.98 16.51
C PRO A 136 -7.65 -21.79 16.62
N GLY A 137 -8.04 -20.64 16.05
CA GLY A 137 -7.28 -19.39 16.18
C GLY A 137 -7.16 -18.91 17.64
N PRO A 138 -5.96 -18.86 18.23
CA PRO A 138 -5.77 -18.59 19.66
C PRO A 138 -5.82 -17.09 20.02
N ALA A 139 -5.71 -16.21 19.02
CA ALA A 139 -5.69 -14.77 19.16
C ALA A 139 -7.09 -14.15 18.98
N LYS A 140 -8.11 -14.77 19.58
CA LYS A 140 -9.52 -14.33 19.53
C LYS A 140 -10.11 -14.15 20.93
N GLY A 141 -11.23 -13.44 21.01
CA GLY A 141 -12.04 -13.32 22.22
C GLY A 141 -11.64 -12.20 23.18
N ARG A 142 -12.45 -12.05 24.23
CA ARG A 142 -12.44 -10.89 25.15
C ARG A 142 -11.09 -10.64 25.82
N ALA A 143 -10.38 -11.70 26.18
CA ALA A 143 -9.10 -11.57 26.87
C ALA A 143 -8.00 -10.97 25.97
N ILE A 144 -8.00 -11.30 24.68
CA ILE A 144 -7.08 -10.73 23.69
C ILE A 144 -7.42 -9.26 23.43
N SER A 145 -8.71 -8.94 23.24
CA SER A 145 -9.15 -7.55 23.07
C SER A 145 -8.80 -6.68 24.28
N ARG A 146 -8.91 -7.22 25.50
CA ARG A 146 -8.48 -6.53 26.73
C ARG A 146 -6.97 -6.33 26.79
N ALA A 147 -6.17 -7.30 26.37
CA ALA A 147 -4.72 -7.17 26.33
C ALA A 147 -4.28 -6.05 25.36
N VAL A 148 -4.83 -6.00 24.14
CA VAL A 148 -4.54 -4.93 23.17
C VAL A 148 -4.99 -3.56 23.69
N LYS A 149 -6.16 -3.49 24.35
CA LYS A 149 -6.62 -2.25 25.00
C LYS A 149 -5.71 -1.82 26.15
N GLY A 150 -5.19 -2.77 26.93
CA GLY A 150 -4.21 -2.53 27.99
C GLY A 150 -2.90 -1.97 27.41
N MET A 151 -2.37 -2.60 26.36
CA MET A 151 -1.21 -2.14 25.61
C MET A 151 -1.38 -0.68 25.15
N ALA A 152 -2.53 -0.34 24.53
CA ALA A 152 -2.79 1.03 24.07
C ALA A 152 -2.73 2.06 25.21
N ARG A 153 -3.29 1.74 26.38
CA ARG A 153 -3.28 2.63 27.55
C ARG A 153 -1.87 2.81 28.11
N LEU A 154 -1.10 1.73 28.21
CA LEU A 154 0.27 1.77 28.69
C LEU A 154 1.18 2.56 27.75
N GLN A 155 0.98 2.46 26.43
CA GLN A 155 1.72 3.26 25.45
C GLN A 155 1.44 4.76 25.59
N VAL A 156 0.17 5.15 25.79
CA VAL A 156 -0.19 6.55 26.03
C VAL A 156 0.46 7.06 27.32
N GLN A 157 0.34 6.32 28.42
CA GLN A 157 0.95 6.70 29.71
C GLN A 157 2.47 6.85 29.61
N THR A 158 3.12 5.96 28.85
CA THR A 158 4.58 6.01 28.63
C THR A 158 4.98 7.25 27.82
N ALA A 159 4.24 7.55 26.75
CA ALA A 159 4.47 8.74 25.92
C ALA A 159 4.22 10.05 26.69
N GLU A 160 3.14 10.12 27.48
CA GLU A 160 2.82 11.27 28.34
C GLU A 160 3.92 11.50 29.38
N ALA A 161 4.40 10.44 30.03
CA ALA A 161 5.50 10.53 31.00
C ALA A 161 6.82 10.99 30.37
N ALA A 162 7.03 10.68 29.08
CA ALA A 162 8.21 11.12 28.31
C ALA A 162 8.05 12.53 27.70
N GLY A 163 6.88 13.16 27.82
CA GLY A 163 6.61 14.46 27.18
C GLY A 163 6.54 14.40 25.66
N GLU A 164 6.24 13.22 25.08
CA GLU A 164 6.16 13.03 23.64
C GLU A 164 4.79 13.47 23.09
N GLU A 165 4.78 14.41 22.15
CA GLU A 165 3.57 14.76 21.39
C GLU A 165 3.33 13.76 20.25
N GLN A 166 2.13 13.18 20.21
CA GLN A 166 1.75 12.29 19.11
C GLN A 166 1.42 13.10 17.85
N THR A 167 2.23 12.94 16.80
CA THR A 167 1.89 13.43 15.47
C THR A 167 0.76 12.60 14.88
N VAL A 168 -0.41 13.21 14.69
CA VAL A 168 -1.54 12.58 14.00
C VAL A 168 -1.49 12.90 12.52
N ARG A 169 -1.73 11.90 11.67
CA ARG A 169 -1.92 12.12 10.24
C ARG A 169 -3.21 12.90 10.04
N THR A 170 -3.10 14.13 9.54
CA THR A 170 -4.23 14.94 9.11
C THR A 170 -4.40 14.89 7.59
N TRP A 171 -5.58 15.26 7.12
CA TRP A 171 -5.85 15.43 5.70
C TRP A 171 -5.03 16.61 5.16
N LEU A 172 -4.60 16.54 3.91
CA LEU A 172 -3.93 17.68 3.25
C LEU A 172 -5.02 18.69 2.82
N PRO A 173 -5.09 19.89 3.42
CA PRO A 173 -6.15 20.84 3.09
C PRO A 173 -6.04 21.35 1.65
N ALA A 174 -7.19 21.60 1.01
CA ALA A 174 -7.28 22.03 -0.40
C ALA A 174 -6.42 23.26 -0.70
N LYS A 175 -6.37 24.25 0.21
CA LYS A 175 -5.54 25.46 0.07
C LYS A 175 -4.05 25.16 -0.16
N HIS A 176 -3.52 24.11 0.47
CA HIS A 176 -2.12 23.72 0.28
C HIS A 176 -1.92 22.99 -1.05
N VAL A 177 -2.90 22.21 -1.49
CA VAL A 177 -2.88 21.59 -2.82
C VAL A 177 -2.95 22.66 -3.91
N SER A 178 -3.78 23.69 -3.74
CA SER A 178 -3.85 24.85 -4.65
C SER A 178 -2.51 25.59 -4.74
N ALA A 179 -1.79 25.74 -3.63
CA ALA A 179 -0.45 26.33 -3.64
C ALA A 179 0.55 25.45 -4.41
N VAL A 180 0.52 24.13 -4.20
CA VAL A 180 1.35 23.17 -4.96
C VAL A 180 1.01 23.19 -6.46
N HIS A 181 -0.27 23.32 -6.78
CA HIS A 181 -0.76 23.44 -8.15
C HIS A 181 -0.24 24.71 -8.84
N ALA A 182 -0.44 25.87 -8.22
CA ALA A 182 0.05 27.14 -8.73
C ALA A 182 1.59 27.14 -8.89
N HIS A 183 2.31 26.54 -7.94
CA HIS A 183 3.75 26.38 -8.04
C HIS A 183 4.12 25.51 -9.25
N GLY A 184 3.48 24.33 -9.41
CA GLY A 184 3.73 23.42 -10.52
C GLY A 184 3.45 24.04 -11.90
N LEU A 185 2.42 24.88 -12.02
CA LEU A 185 2.09 25.61 -13.26
C LEU A 185 3.12 26.67 -13.62
N GLY A 186 3.80 27.25 -12.62
CA GLY A 186 4.83 28.27 -12.83
C GLY A 186 6.25 27.70 -12.95
N LEU A 187 6.43 26.37 -12.89
CA LEU A 187 7.74 25.76 -13.06
C LEU A 187 8.14 25.74 -14.53
N GLU A 188 9.35 26.19 -14.82
CA GLU A 188 10.04 25.98 -16.10
C GLU A 188 11.22 25.02 -15.84
N PRO A 189 10.96 23.71 -15.80
CA PRO A 189 11.91 22.74 -15.28
C PRO A 189 13.10 22.53 -16.21
N VAL A 190 14.27 23.02 -15.78
CA VAL A 190 15.56 22.75 -16.44
C VAL A 190 16.34 21.73 -15.61
N GLY A 191 16.63 20.59 -16.23
CA GLY A 191 17.40 19.51 -15.61
C GLY A 191 16.60 18.65 -14.62
N ARG A 192 17.21 17.54 -14.21
CA ARG A 192 16.54 16.44 -13.50
C ARG A 192 15.81 16.85 -12.22
N ALA A 193 16.44 17.66 -11.37
CA ALA A 193 15.87 18.03 -10.07
C ALA A 193 14.57 18.85 -10.22
N ALA A 194 14.56 19.81 -11.16
CA ALA A 194 13.38 20.62 -11.43
C ALA A 194 12.26 19.78 -12.07
N THR A 195 12.60 18.83 -12.94
CA THR A 195 11.62 17.89 -13.51
C THR A 195 11.06 16.91 -12.47
N GLU A 196 11.86 16.47 -11.49
CA GLU A 196 11.40 15.68 -10.35
C GLU A 196 10.45 16.46 -9.42
N LEU A 197 10.70 17.77 -9.25
CA LEU A 197 9.79 18.66 -8.53
C LEU A 197 8.46 18.84 -9.27
N LEU A 198 8.50 19.05 -10.59
CA LEU A 198 7.28 19.08 -11.42
C LEU A 198 6.48 17.77 -11.24
N ARG A 199 7.15 16.61 -11.32
CA ARG A 199 6.51 15.30 -11.06
C ARG A 199 5.80 15.26 -9.71
N ALA A 200 6.46 15.74 -8.66
CA ALA A 200 5.91 15.74 -7.31
C ALA A 200 4.67 16.65 -7.21
N CYS A 201 4.74 17.86 -7.77
CA CYS A 201 3.60 18.77 -7.87
C CYS A 201 2.43 18.13 -8.61
N THR A 202 2.66 17.61 -9.83
CA THR A 202 1.64 16.95 -10.64
C THR A 202 1.02 15.78 -9.90
N TYR A 203 1.83 14.94 -9.24
CA TYR A 203 1.33 13.79 -8.49
C TYR A 203 0.47 14.20 -7.28
N VAL A 204 0.86 15.20 -6.50
CA VAL A 204 0.09 15.66 -5.33
C VAL A 204 -1.27 16.17 -5.76
N VAL A 205 -1.31 17.03 -6.78
CA VAL A 205 -2.57 17.57 -7.33
C VAL A 205 -3.42 16.45 -7.89
N PHE A 206 -2.84 15.57 -8.70
CA PHE A 206 -3.55 14.44 -9.30
C PHE A 206 -4.13 13.47 -8.27
N ALA A 207 -3.34 13.11 -7.24
CA ALA A 207 -3.79 12.21 -6.18
C ALA A 207 -4.93 12.83 -5.36
N PHE A 208 -4.89 14.15 -5.14
CA PHE A 208 -5.95 14.88 -4.47
C PHE A 208 -7.26 14.84 -5.28
N VAL A 209 -7.23 15.23 -6.55
CA VAL A 209 -8.45 15.30 -7.39
C VAL A 209 -9.06 13.94 -7.71
N THR A 210 -8.25 12.88 -7.74
CA THR A 210 -8.73 11.51 -7.97
C THR A 210 -9.09 10.77 -6.69
N PHE A 211 -8.80 11.36 -5.52
CA PHE A 211 -8.83 10.67 -4.22
C PHE A 211 -8.06 9.34 -4.26
N GLY A 212 -7.03 9.28 -5.11
CA GLY A 212 -6.26 8.09 -5.38
C GLY A 212 -5.36 7.76 -4.20
N ARG A 213 -5.31 6.48 -3.81
CA ARG A 213 -4.28 6.03 -2.88
C ARG A 213 -2.91 6.16 -3.56
N PRO A 214 -1.81 6.30 -2.78
CA PRO A 214 -0.50 6.41 -3.39
C PRO A 214 -0.14 5.27 -4.34
N GLU A 215 -0.53 4.04 -3.97
CA GLU A 215 -0.35 2.86 -4.80
C GLU A 215 -1.09 2.95 -6.15
N THR A 216 -2.23 3.62 -6.21
CA THR A 216 -2.98 3.87 -7.44
C THR A 216 -2.18 4.76 -8.38
N GLY A 217 -1.71 5.91 -7.89
CA GLY A 217 -0.95 6.86 -8.70
C GLY A 217 0.40 6.32 -9.20
N VAL A 218 1.18 5.64 -8.35
CA VAL A 218 2.49 5.07 -8.76
C VAL A 218 2.38 3.87 -9.71
N SER A 219 1.22 3.21 -9.74
CA SER A 219 0.94 2.10 -10.68
C SER A 219 0.35 2.58 -12.01
N MET A 220 0.03 3.87 -12.10
CA MET A 220 -0.63 4.42 -13.27
C MET A 220 0.33 4.42 -14.46
N ARG A 221 -0.22 4.14 -15.65
CA ARG A 221 0.49 4.13 -16.92
C ARG A 221 -0.06 5.26 -17.79
N ARG A 222 0.69 5.67 -18.81
CA ARG A 222 0.24 6.70 -19.77
C ARG A 222 -1.14 6.39 -20.36
N GLY A 223 -1.37 5.15 -20.78
CA GLY A 223 -2.66 4.73 -21.34
C GLY A 223 -3.85 4.72 -20.36
N HIS A 224 -3.63 4.94 -19.06
CA HIS A 224 -4.73 5.08 -18.08
C HIS A 224 -5.27 6.50 -18.00
N ILE A 225 -4.63 7.48 -18.63
CA ILE A 225 -5.06 8.87 -18.64
C ILE A 225 -5.29 9.26 -20.10
N SER A 226 -6.49 9.74 -20.40
CA SER A 226 -6.83 10.28 -21.72
C SER A 226 -7.44 11.66 -21.55
N ILE A 227 -6.96 12.62 -22.34
CA ILE A 227 -7.50 13.97 -22.40
C ILE A 227 -8.30 14.03 -23.69
N THR A 228 -9.62 14.20 -23.59
CA THR A 228 -10.53 14.18 -24.74
C THR A 228 -11.42 15.42 -24.69
N GLY A 229 -11.22 16.35 -25.63
CA GLY A 229 -11.89 17.64 -25.58
C GLY A 229 -11.55 18.37 -24.28
N ASP A 230 -12.59 18.78 -23.54
CA ASP A 230 -12.46 19.46 -22.25
C ASP A 230 -12.49 18.50 -21.05
N ASP A 231 -12.38 17.18 -21.23
CA ASP A 231 -12.44 16.23 -20.12
C ASP A 231 -11.14 15.42 -19.96
N ILE A 232 -10.76 15.19 -18.71
CA ILE A 232 -9.71 14.23 -18.33
C ILE A 232 -10.40 12.95 -17.90
N SER A 233 -10.18 11.85 -18.62
CA SER A 233 -10.60 10.52 -18.19
C SER A 233 -9.43 9.77 -17.56
N VAL A 234 -9.66 9.20 -16.38
CA VAL A 234 -8.67 8.46 -15.59
C VAL A 234 -9.20 7.08 -15.27
N VAL A 235 -8.48 6.04 -15.69
CA VAL A 235 -8.75 4.65 -15.29
C VAL A 235 -7.92 4.29 -14.07
N LEU A 236 -8.59 4.05 -12.93
CA LEU A 236 -7.93 3.65 -11.69
C LEU A 236 -7.58 2.17 -11.74
N HIS A 237 -6.44 1.86 -12.35
CA HIS A 237 -6.03 0.48 -12.62
C HIS A 237 -5.79 -0.35 -11.35
N LYS A 238 -5.17 0.24 -10.31
CA LYS A 238 -4.86 -0.46 -9.06
C LYS A 238 -5.55 0.21 -7.89
N GLU A 239 -6.58 -0.44 -7.37
CA GLU A 239 -7.30 0.00 -6.17
C GLU A 239 -7.24 -1.09 -5.09
N LYS A 240 -6.95 -0.68 -3.86
CA LYS A 240 -6.92 -1.61 -2.71
C LYS A 240 -8.30 -2.27 -2.58
N GLY A 241 -8.30 -3.59 -2.48
CA GLY A 241 -9.51 -4.40 -2.36
C GLY A 241 -10.20 -4.71 -3.69
N ARG A 242 -9.73 -4.18 -4.83
CA ARG A 242 -10.31 -4.44 -6.16
C ARG A 242 -9.39 -5.20 -7.12
N GLY A 243 -8.27 -5.74 -6.62
CA GLY A 243 -7.30 -6.48 -7.44
C GLY A 243 -7.91 -7.70 -8.15
N HIS A 244 -8.88 -8.36 -7.53
CA HIS A 244 -9.61 -9.52 -8.09
C HIS A 244 -10.76 -9.13 -9.03
N VAL A 245 -11.16 -7.85 -9.04
CA VAL A 245 -12.27 -7.37 -9.87
C VAL A 245 -11.74 -7.05 -11.27
N ARG A 246 -12.42 -7.54 -12.31
CA ARG A 246 -12.04 -7.26 -13.71
C ARG A 246 -12.42 -5.84 -14.15
N LEU A 247 -13.50 -5.30 -13.59
CA LEU A 247 -13.95 -3.93 -13.80
C LEU A 247 -13.04 -2.93 -13.08
N ARG A 248 -12.64 -1.88 -13.79
CA ARG A 248 -11.90 -0.74 -13.25
C ARG A 248 -12.80 0.48 -13.20
N ARG A 249 -12.65 1.28 -12.15
CA ARG A 249 -13.35 2.55 -12.03
C ARG A 249 -12.69 3.57 -12.96
N ARG A 250 -13.52 4.26 -13.74
CA ARG A 250 -13.14 5.37 -14.59
C ARG A 250 -13.69 6.66 -14.00
N LEU A 251 -12.81 7.60 -13.71
CA LEU A 251 -13.17 8.95 -13.32
C LEU A 251 -13.15 9.84 -14.55
N THR A 252 -14.12 10.75 -14.66
CA THR A 252 -14.11 11.84 -15.64
C THR A 252 -14.06 13.14 -14.85
N ILE A 253 -13.00 13.92 -15.08
CA ILE A 253 -12.78 15.21 -14.45
C ILE A 253 -12.93 16.26 -15.55
N PRO A 254 -13.93 17.15 -15.46
CA PRO A 254 -14.03 18.28 -16.37
C PRO A 254 -12.79 19.17 -16.24
N ALA A 255 -12.18 19.57 -17.35
CA ALA A 255 -10.99 20.45 -17.37
C ALA A 255 -11.29 21.80 -16.71
N ALA A 256 -12.52 22.30 -16.86
CA ALA A 256 -12.99 23.49 -16.15
C ALA A 256 -13.12 23.28 -14.62
N GLY A 257 -13.25 22.02 -14.17
CA GLY A 257 -13.38 21.68 -12.76
C GLY A 257 -12.10 21.91 -11.96
N VAL A 258 -10.93 21.83 -12.61
CA VAL A 258 -9.63 22.17 -12.03
C VAL A 258 -8.79 22.91 -13.07
N ALA A 259 -9.00 24.22 -13.17
CA ALA A 259 -8.30 25.08 -14.12
C ALA A 259 -6.77 24.94 -13.97
N GLY A 260 -6.06 24.56 -15.03
CA GLY A 260 -4.62 24.31 -15.00
C GLY A 260 -4.23 22.82 -14.95
N LEU A 261 -5.14 21.92 -14.58
CA LEU A 261 -4.81 20.51 -14.42
C LEU A 261 -4.38 19.84 -15.73
N VAL A 262 -5.05 20.16 -16.84
CA VAL A 262 -4.68 19.67 -18.19
C VAL A 262 -3.26 20.13 -18.54
N GLN A 263 -2.98 21.42 -18.33
CA GLN A 263 -1.67 22.02 -18.60
C GLN A 263 -0.58 21.35 -17.76
N LEU A 264 -0.82 21.15 -16.46
CA LEU A 264 0.12 20.50 -15.55
C LEU A 264 0.40 19.04 -15.94
N LEU A 265 -0.63 18.29 -16.34
CA LEU A 265 -0.49 16.90 -16.79
C LEU A 265 0.22 16.80 -18.14
N GLN A 266 -0.08 17.69 -19.08
CA GLN A 266 0.61 17.75 -20.38
C GLN A 266 2.08 18.13 -20.22
N HIS A 267 2.38 19.11 -19.37
CA HIS A 267 3.75 19.52 -19.06
C HIS A 267 4.56 18.35 -18.49
N TRP A 268 3.99 17.63 -17.52
CA TRP A 268 4.61 16.41 -17.00
C TRP A 268 4.76 15.34 -18.08
N GLN A 269 3.74 15.09 -18.90
CA GLN A 269 3.77 14.07 -19.94
C GLN A 269 4.93 14.31 -20.93
N GLN A 270 5.14 15.55 -21.37
CA GLN A 270 6.22 15.93 -22.29
C GLN A 270 7.61 15.64 -21.72
N LEU A 271 7.80 15.86 -20.42
CA LEU A 271 9.11 15.74 -19.77
C LEU A 271 9.35 14.38 -19.11
N SER A 272 8.30 13.59 -18.93
CA SER A 272 8.37 12.32 -18.21
C SER A 272 9.39 11.36 -18.84
N SER A 273 9.51 11.27 -20.17
CA SER A 273 10.49 10.38 -20.81
C SER A 273 11.94 10.74 -20.47
N ALA A 274 12.26 12.03 -20.29
CA ALA A 274 13.62 12.49 -19.95
C ALA A 274 14.07 11.99 -18.56
N ILE A 275 13.11 11.83 -17.65
CA ILE A 275 13.31 11.22 -16.34
C ILE A 275 13.43 9.70 -16.47
N HIS A 276 12.51 9.01 -17.14
CA HIS A 276 12.43 7.55 -17.16
C HIS A 276 13.58 6.81 -17.89
N SER A 277 14.64 7.50 -18.30
CA SER A 277 15.86 6.93 -18.89
C SER A 277 16.74 6.11 -17.93
N TYR A 278 16.36 5.97 -16.65
CA TYR A 278 16.96 5.01 -15.72
C TYR A 278 16.11 3.73 -15.63
N ILE A 279 16.53 2.71 -16.38
CA ILE A 279 16.07 1.33 -16.25
C ILE A 279 16.91 0.67 -15.16
N ASP A 280 16.26 0.12 -14.13
CA ASP A 280 16.93 -0.74 -13.15
C ASP A 280 17.58 -1.91 -13.90
N PRO A 281 18.92 -2.07 -13.91
CA PRO A 281 19.58 -3.15 -14.63
C PRO A 281 19.22 -4.55 -14.10
N ALA A 282 18.57 -4.65 -12.94
CA ALA A 282 18.01 -5.90 -12.40
C ALA A 282 16.53 -6.13 -12.76
N ALA A 283 15.86 -5.17 -13.41
CA ALA A 283 14.51 -5.35 -13.92
C ALA A 283 14.58 -5.89 -15.35
N VAL A 284 13.96 -7.05 -15.60
CA VAL A 284 13.75 -7.54 -16.97
C VAL A 284 12.90 -6.49 -17.69
N PRO A 285 13.37 -5.84 -18.76
CA PRO A 285 12.58 -4.85 -19.48
C PRO A 285 11.34 -5.54 -20.07
N ASP A 286 10.16 -5.09 -19.65
CA ASP A 286 8.90 -5.37 -20.33
C ASP A 286 8.57 -4.15 -21.21
N GLU A 287 8.06 -4.37 -22.42
CA GLU A 287 7.64 -3.33 -23.36
C GLU A 287 6.58 -2.37 -22.78
N HIS A 288 6.02 -2.70 -21.61
CA HIS A 288 5.01 -1.92 -20.89
C HIS A 288 5.51 -1.11 -19.67
N MET A 289 6.82 -0.88 -19.53
CA MET A 289 7.46 -0.30 -18.33
C MET A 289 7.35 1.23 -18.14
N GLU A 290 6.68 1.99 -19.00
CA GLU A 290 6.48 3.44 -18.80
C GLU A 290 5.36 3.75 -17.78
N LYS A 291 5.71 3.74 -16.50
CA LYS A 291 4.84 4.28 -15.44
C LYS A 291 4.68 5.79 -15.62
N TYR A 292 3.53 6.33 -15.23
CA TYR A 292 3.20 7.74 -15.39
C TYR A 292 3.83 8.61 -14.29
N PHE A 293 3.70 8.23 -13.01
CA PHE A 293 4.26 9.00 -11.87
C PHE A 293 5.40 8.31 -11.14
N GLY A 294 5.71 7.05 -11.46
CA GLY A 294 6.58 6.20 -10.64
C GLY A 294 7.84 5.74 -11.37
N TRP A 295 8.94 5.61 -10.63
CA TRP A 295 10.14 4.89 -11.06
C TRP A 295 10.09 3.41 -10.62
N THR A 296 10.85 2.52 -11.26
CA THR A 296 11.32 1.27 -10.61
C THR A 296 12.32 1.67 -9.53
N THR A 297 12.01 1.37 -8.27
CA THR A 297 12.87 1.74 -7.15
C THR A 297 14.08 0.80 -7.09
N PRO A 298 15.35 1.27 -7.12
CA PRO A 298 16.51 0.42 -6.90
C PRO A 298 16.59 -0.07 -5.45
N ARG A 299 16.97 -1.34 -5.28
CA ARG A 299 16.92 -2.14 -4.05
C ARG A 299 18.09 -1.92 -3.07
N TRP A 300 18.78 -0.79 -3.07
CA TRP A 300 20.04 -0.67 -2.31
C TRP A 300 19.90 -0.55 -0.78
N ARG A 301 18.69 -0.65 -0.20
CA ARG A 301 18.51 -0.74 1.27
C ARG A 301 18.50 -2.18 1.82
N GLN A 302 18.88 -3.19 1.04
CA GLN A 302 19.10 -4.57 1.53
C GLN A 302 20.57 -5.02 1.57
N GLN A 303 21.54 -4.18 1.17
CA GLN A 303 22.97 -4.55 1.15
C GLN A 303 23.85 -3.88 2.22
N GLN A 304 23.30 -3.07 3.14
CA GLN A 304 24.07 -2.55 4.29
C GLN A 304 24.10 -3.50 5.51
N GLN A 305 23.62 -4.74 5.41
CA GLN A 305 23.72 -5.76 6.48
C GLN A 305 24.54 -7.00 6.10
N ARG A 306 25.39 -6.94 5.07
CA ARG A 306 26.39 -7.99 4.81
C ARG A 306 27.72 -7.38 4.35
N GLN A 307 28.51 -6.88 5.29
CA GLN A 307 29.96 -7.02 5.18
C GLN A 307 30.40 -8.03 6.26
N PRO A 308 30.82 -9.26 5.87
CA PRO A 308 31.73 -10.04 6.67
C PRO A 308 33.12 -9.39 6.64
N GLY A 309 33.84 -9.50 7.74
CA GLY A 309 35.10 -8.81 8.00
C GLY A 309 36.15 -9.00 6.91
N THR A 310 36.84 -7.90 6.60
CA THR A 310 38.18 -7.94 6.04
C THR A 310 39.15 -8.20 7.19
N GLU A 311 39.39 -9.48 7.48
CA GLU A 311 40.71 -9.90 7.91
C GLU A 311 41.62 -9.86 6.68
N GLN A 312 42.64 -9.02 6.70
CA GLN A 312 43.85 -9.23 5.91
C GLN A 312 45.05 -9.07 6.83
N CYS A 313 45.76 -10.19 6.97
CA CYS A 313 47.12 -10.27 7.46
C CYS A 313 48.03 -9.27 6.75
N ALA A 314 48.68 -8.43 7.54
CA ALA A 314 50.11 -8.12 7.48
C ALA A 314 50.52 -7.57 8.85
#